data_AF-A0A1W2BNS8-F1
#
_entry.id   AF-A0A1W2BNS8-F1
#
_cell.length_a   1.000
_cell.length_b   1.000
_cell.length_c   1.000
_cell.angle_alpha   90.00
_cell.angle_beta   90.00
_cell.angle_gamma   90.00
#
_symmetry.space_group_name_H-M   'P 1'
#
loop_
_entity.id
_entity.type
_entity.pdbx_description
1 polymer ?
#
loop_
_entity_poly.entity_id
_entity_poly.type
_entity_poly.pdbx_seq_one_letter_code
_entity_poly.pdbx_strand_id
1 'polypeptide(L)' 'MSDRYFRLMERHQKLDEALRIARDPLDVLRLRSLKSAVKARLAALFLRRPEAALATV' A
#
# COMPACT_ATOMS: atom_id res chain seq x y z
N MET A 1 14.71 5.24 9.56
CA MET A 1 13.34 4.90 9.08
C MET A 1 12.87 5.99 8.12
N SER A 2 12.45 5.65 6.91
CA SER A 2 11.96 6.66 5.96
C SER A 2 10.52 7.07 6.31
N ASP A 3 10.29 8.33 6.70
CA ASP A 3 8.96 8.91 6.95
C ASP A 3 7.97 8.63 5.81
N ARG A 4 8.47 8.50 4.59
CA ARG A 4 7.68 8.16 3.40
C ARG A 4 7.08 6.76 3.47
N TYR A 5 7.82 5.78 4.01
CA TYR A 5 7.32 4.42 4.22
C TYR A 5 6.22 4.40 5.29
N PHE A 6 6.44 5.08 6.42
CA PHE A 6 5.46 5.16 7.51
C PHE A 6 4.13 5.77 7.03
N ARG A 7 4.18 6.88 6.28
CA ARG A 7 2.97 7.50 5.70
C ARG A 7 2.26 6.59 4.69
N LEU A 8 2.99 5.79 3.91
CA LEU A 8 2.41 4.82 2.97
C LEU A 8 1.75 3.65 3.69
N MET A 9 2.36 3.14 4.77
CA MET A 9 1.78 2.13 5.64
C MET A 9 0.51 2.64 6.34
N GLU A 10 0.55 3.85 6.89
CA GLU A 10 -0.61 4.48 7.52
C GLU A 10 -1.77 4.64 6.52
N ARG A 11 -1.46 5.08 5.29
CA ARG A 11 -2.46 5.18 4.22
C ARG A 11 -3.02 3.83 3.80
N HIS A 12 -2.20 2.77 3.82
CA HIS A 12 -2.66 1.41 3.57
C HIS A 12 -3.67 0.96 4.63
N GLN A 13 -3.37 1.16 5.91
CA GLN A 13 -4.26 0.79 7.02
C GLN A 13 -5.59 1.56 6.98
N LYS A 14 -5.54 2.87 6.71
CA LYS A 14 -6.76 3.70 6.55
C LYS A 14 -7.66 3.22 5.40
N LEU A 15 -7.07 2.75 4.30
CA LEU A 15 -7.82 2.19 3.17
C LEU A 15 -8.46 0.84 3.52
N ASP A 16 -7.81 0.03 4.36
CA ASP A 16 -8.38 -1.23 4.82
C ASP A 16 -9.59 -1.02 5.72
N GLU A 17 -9.52 -0.05 6.63
CA GLU A 17 -10.67 0.29 7.47
C GLU A 17 -11.81 0.89 6.64
N ALA A 18 -11.51 1.74 5.65
CA ALA A 18 -12.51 2.27 4.73
C ALA A 18 -13.18 1.14 3.92
N LEU A 19 -12.43 0.13 3.47
CA LEU A 19 -12.98 -1.04 2.79
C LEU A 19 -13.87 -1.89 3.69
N ARG A 20 -13.56 -1.95 4.99
CA ARG A 20 -14.34 -2.70 5.97
C ARG A 20 -15.71 -2.07 6.24
N ILE A 21 -15.80 -0.73 6.16
CA ILE A 21 -17.01 0.05 6.45
C ILE A 21 -17.82 0.35 5.18
N ALA A 22 -17.18 0.35 4.01
CA ALA A 22 -17.84 0.65 2.74
C ALA A 22 -18.98 -0.33 2.43
N ARG A 23 -20.17 0.22 2.15
CA ARG A 23 -21.37 -0.55 1.77
C ARG A 23 -21.71 -0.42 0.29
N ASP A 24 -21.26 0.66 -0.35
CA ASP A 24 -21.50 0.90 -1.77
C ASP A 24 -20.50 0.12 -2.65
N PRO A 25 -20.96 -0.67 -3.64
CA PRO A 25 -20.08 -1.39 -4.57
C PRO A 25 -19.08 -0.50 -5.31
N LEU A 26 -19.47 0.72 -5.69
CA LEU A 26 -18.61 1.67 -6.41
C LEU A 26 -17.49 2.17 -5.50
N ASP A 27 -17.81 2.47 -4.24
CA ASP A 27 -16.81 2.87 -3.24
C ASP A 27 -15.83 1.75 -2.96
N VAL A 28 -16.30 0.50 -2.85
CA VAL A 28 -15.43 -0.67 -2.69
C VAL A 28 -14.45 -0.81 -3.87
N LEU A 29 -14.92 -0.64 -5.11
CA LEU A 29 -14.06 -0.70 -6.30
C LEU A 29 -13.02 0.43 -6.33
N ARG A 30 -13.44 1.65 -5.98
CA ARG A 30 -12.55 2.82 -5.89
C ARG A 30 -11.49 2.64 -4.81
N LEU A 31 -11.89 2.18 -3.63
CA LEU A 31 -11.00 1.90 -2.50
C LEU A 31 -10.02 0.76 -2.79
N ARG A 32 -10.47 -0.32 -3.46
CA ARG A 32 -9.58 -1.40 -3.92
C ARG A 32 -8.53 -0.91 -4.91
N SER A 33 -8.94 -0.06 -5.85
CA SER A 33 -8.00 0.56 -6.81
C SER A 33 -6.95 1.43 -6.10
N LEU A 34 -7.37 2.24 -5.13
CA LEU A 34 -6.46 3.04 -4.31
C LEU A 34 -5.49 2.17 -3.48
N LYS A 35 -5.98 1.07 -2.90
CA LYS A 35 -5.15 0.12 -2.15
C LYS A 35 -4.11 -0.56 -3.05
N SER A 36 -4.49 -0.93 -4.27
CA SER A 36 -3.56 -1.49 -5.26
C SER A 36 -2.44 -0.50 -5.61
N ALA A 37 -2.77 0.78 -5.85
CA ALA A 37 -1.79 1.82 -6.10
C ALA A 37 -0.83 2.05 -4.92
N VAL A 38 -1.32 1.97 -3.68
CA VAL A 38 -0.47 2.05 -2.48
C VAL A 38 0.46 0.85 -2.37
N LYS A 39 -0.02 -0.38 -2.63
CA LYS A 39 0.83 -1.58 -2.69
C LYS A 39 1.91 -1.48 -3.75
N ALA A 40 1.59 -0.99 -4.94
CA ALA A 40 2.57 -0.78 -6.01
C ALA A 40 3.66 0.21 -5.61
N ARG A 41 3.28 1.32 -4.94
CA ARG A 41 4.24 2.30 -4.40
C ARG A 41 5.12 1.72 -3.30
N LEU A 42 4.58 0.88 -2.44
CA LEU A 42 5.35 0.16 -1.43
C LEU A 42 6.33 -0.81 -2.07
N ALA A 43 5.89 -1.63 -3.03
CA ALA A 43 6.75 -2.54 -3.79
C ALA A 43 7.88 -1.77 -4.49
N ALA A 44 7.59 -0.62 -5.10
CA ALA A 44 8.62 0.23 -5.71
C ALA A 44 9.63 0.79 -4.69
N LEU A 45 9.21 1.09 -3.45
CA LEU A 45 10.14 1.48 -2.39
C LEU A 45 11.02 0.31 -1.93
N PHE A 46 10.47 -0.91 -1.87
CA PHE A 46 11.23 -2.12 -1.54
C PHE A 46 12.22 -2.48 -2.65
N LEU A 47 11.80 -2.44 -3.92
CA LEU A 47 12.66 -2.70 -5.09
C LEU A 47 13.76 -1.67 -5.26
N ARG A 48 13.52 -0.41 -4.86
CA ARG A 48 14.56 0.64 -4.83
C ARG A 48 15.56 0.48 -3.69
N ARG A 49 15.40 -0.51 -2.81
CA ARG A 49 16.39 -0.84 -1.79
C ARG A 49 17.26 -2.00 -2.31
N PRO A 50 18.48 -1.74 -2.83
CA PRO A 50 19.34 -2.77 -3.41
C PRO A 50 19.71 -3.89 -2.42
N GLU A 51 19.64 -3.62 -1.11
CA GLU A 51 19.92 -4.63 -0.08
C GLU A 51 18.88 -5.76 0.02
N ALA A 52 17.65 -5.55 -0.46
CA ALA A 52 16.62 -6.60 -0.45
C ALA A 52 16.75 -7.59 -1.61
N ALA A 53 17.43 -7.19 -2.71
CA ALA A 53 17.62 -8.03 -3.89
C ALA A 53 18.74 -9.09 -3.70
N LEU A 54 19.59 -8.93 -2.69
CA LEU A 54 20.67 -9.89 -2.37
C LEU A 54 20.23 -10.98 -1.37
N ALA A 55 19.04 -10.88 -0.79
CA ALA A 55 18.54 -11.83 0.22
C ALA A 55 17.70 -12.98 -0.38
N THR A 56 17.79 -13.21 -1.70
CA THR A 56 17.02 -14.26 -2.39
C THR A 56 17.87 -14.94 -3.47
N VAL A 57 19.03 -15.45 -3.07
CA VAL A 57 19.81 -16.47 -3.82
C VAL A 57 19.86 -17.73 -2.97
#